data_AF-A0A5C1AC97-F1
#
_entry.id   AF-A0A5C1AC97-F1
#
_cell.length_a   1.000
_cell.length_b   1.000
_cell.length_c   1.000
_cell.angle_alpha   90.00
_cell.angle_beta   90.00
_cell.angle_gamma   90.00
#
_symmetry.space_group_name_H-M   'P 1'
#
loop_
_entity.id
_entity.type
_entity.pdbx_description
1 polymer ?
#
loop_
_entity_poly.entity_id
_entity_poly.type
_entity_poly.pdbx_seq_one_letter_code
_entity_poly.pdbx_strand_id
1 'polypeptide(L)' 'MRFLYFLFLVAFAGAVGYFAYLNNQQVELRFLEWHGYYSVAALVGVAYGLGMLSGWSVVGMLRRSLSRVTEYEQR' A
#
# COMPACT_ATOMS: atom_id res chain seq x y z
N MET A 1 -6.68 9.07 -25.74
CA MET A 1 -7.33 8.93 -24.42
C MET A 1 -6.43 8.21 -23.41
N ARG A 2 -6.20 6.89 -23.49
CA ARG A 2 -5.40 6.13 -22.50
C ARG A 2 -3.98 6.66 -22.25
N PHE A 3 -3.29 7.11 -23.31
CA PHE A 3 -1.95 7.68 -23.20
C PHE A 3 -1.90 9.00 -22.42
N LEU A 4 -2.90 9.87 -22.61
CA LEU A 4 -3.00 11.13 -21.86
C LEU A 4 -3.25 10.86 -20.38
N TYR A 5 -4.16 9.94 -20.04
CA TYR A 5 -4.38 9.53 -18.65
C TYR A 5 -3.12 8.97 -18.00
N PHE A 6 -2.35 8.17 -18.74
CA PHE A 6 -1.07 7.66 -18.25
C PHE A 6 -0.06 8.80 -18.01
N LEU A 7 0.04 9.78 -18.91
CA LEU A 7 0.91 10.94 -18.74
C LEU A 7 0.54 11.74 -17.48
N PHE A 8 -0.75 11.99 -17.27
CA PHE A 8 -1.24 12.67 -16.06
C PHE A 8 -0.96 11.86 -14.79
N LEU A 9 -1.12 10.53 -14.83
CA LEU A 9 -0.79 9.66 -13.71
C LEU A 9 0.71 9.75 -13.36
N VAL A 10 1.59 9.68 -14.38
CA VAL A 10 3.04 9.79 -14.18
C VAL A 10 3.42 11.16 -13.62
N ALA A 11 2.85 12.24 -14.18
CA ALA A 11 3.09 13.59 -13.69
C ALA A 11 2.63 13.76 -12.24
N PHE A 12 1.45 13.24 -11.90
CA PHE A 12 0.92 13.26 -10.53
C PHE A 12 1.79 12.46 -9.56
N ALA A 13 2.15 11.21 -9.92
CA ALA A 13 3.04 10.38 -9.11
C ALA A 13 4.40 11.05 -8.92
N GLY A 14 4.96 11.68 -9.96
CA GLY A 14 6.18 12.46 -9.89
C GLY A 14 6.06 13.66 -8.94
N ALA A 15 4.96 14.41 -9.01
CA ALA A 15 4.70 15.55 -8.12
C ALA A 15 4.60 15.11 -6.65
N VAL A 16 3.88 14.01 -6.37
CA VAL A 16 3.79 13.43 -5.02
C VAL A 16 5.16 12.96 -4.53
N GLY A 17 5.95 12.29 -5.38
CA GLY A 17 7.30 11.84 -5.05
C GLY A 17 8.25 13.01 -4.77
N TYR A 18 8.19 14.07 -5.57
CA TYR A 18 8.96 15.29 -5.35
C TYR A 18 8.56 15.98 -4.04
N PHE A 19 7.26 16.07 -3.75
CA PHE A 19 6.77 16.61 -2.49
C PHE A 19 7.25 15.78 -1.28
N ALA A 20 7.22 14.45 -1.38
CA ALA A 20 7.75 13.56 -0.36
C ALA A 20 9.26 13.76 -0.14
N TYR A 21 10.01 13.99 -1.21
CA TYR A 21 11.44 14.30 -1.13
C TYR A 21 11.71 15.63 -0.43
N LEU A 22 10.96 16.68 -0.76
CA LEU A 22 11.11 17.99 -0.12
C LEU A 22 10.68 17.99 1.35
N ASN A 23 9.69 17.17 1.71
CA ASN A 23 9.16 17.04 3.07
C ASN A 23 9.74 15.81 3.78
N ASN A 24 11.01 15.49 3.50
CA ASN A 24 11.66 14.29 4.03
C ASN A 24 12.04 14.46 5.51
N GLN A 25 11.05 14.35 6.39
CA GLN A 25 11.26 14.28 7.83
C GLN A 25 11.81 12.91 8.19
N GLN A 26 12.96 12.91 8.87
CA GLN A 26 13.55 11.70 9.42
C GLN A 26 13.02 11.48 10.83
N VAL A 27 12.61 10.25 11.12
CA VAL A 27 12.22 9.82 12.46
C VAL A 27 13.11 8.67 12.88
N GLU A 28 13.45 8.64 14.16
CA GLU A 28 14.11 7.49 14.76
C GLU A 28 13.07 6.39 14.96
N LEU A 29 13.26 5.27 14.28
CA LEU A 29 12.48 4.07 14.54
C LEU A 29 13.33 3.13 15.36
N ARG A 30 12.76 2.68 16.48
CA ARG A 30 13.28 1.60 17.28
C ARG A 30 12.29 0.45 17.30
N PHE A 31 12.70 -0.68 16.75
CA PHE A 31 11.89 -1.89 16.71
C PHE A 31 12.72 -3.08 17.20
N LEU A 32 12.32 -3.65 18.35
CA LEU A 32 13.12 -4.65 19.07
C LEU A 32 14.55 -4.13 19.33
N GLU A 33 15.57 -4.76 18.76
CA GLU A 33 16.98 -4.36 18.86
C GLU A 33 17.43 -3.42 17.72
N TRP A 34 16.61 -3.29 16.68
CA TRP A 34 16.93 -2.50 15.50
C TRP A 34 16.57 -1.05 15.74
N HIS A 35 17.51 -0.16 15.47
CA HIS A 35 17.32 1.27 15.52
C HIS A 35 17.94 1.92 14.28
N GLY A 36 17.30 2.97 13.79
CA GLY A 36 17.78 3.72 12.63
C GLY A 36 16.91 4.92 12.32
N TYR A 37 17.46 5.86 11.57
CA TYR A 37 16.74 7.02 11.05
C TYR A 37 16.14 6.69 9.70
N TYR A 38 14.83 6.81 9.59
CA TYR A 38 14.11 6.52 8.35
C TYR A 38 13.23 7.70 7.96
N SER A 39 13.04 7.85 6.65
CA SER A 39 12.08 8.80 6.09
C SER A 39 10.66 8.40 6.44
N VAL A 40 9.88 9.31 7.04
CA VAL A 40 8.44 9.10 7.28
C VAL A 40 7.73 8.75 5.98
N ALA A 41 8.06 9.42 4.88
CA ALA A 41 7.45 9.16 3.58
C ALA A 41 7.71 7.73 3.09
N ALA A 42 8.95 7.25 3.24
CA ALA A 42 9.30 5.87 2.88
C ALA A 42 8.53 4.86 3.73
N LEU A 43 8.45 5.10 5.05
CA LEU A 43 7.72 4.23 5.98
C LEU A 43 6.24 4.14 5.65
N VAL A 44 5.58 5.28 5.42
CA VAL A 44 4.17 5.34 5.04
C VAL A 44 3.94 4.62 3.71
N GLY A 45 4.80 4.84 2.71
CA GLY A 45 4.72 4.17 1.42
C GLY A 45 4.81 2.65 1.54
N VAL A 46 5.79 2.15 2.27
CA VAL A 46 5.97 0.71 2.50
C VAL A 46 4.79 0.13 3.30
N ALA A 47 4.40 0.77 4.41
CA ALA A 47 3.30 0.31 5.25
C ALA A 47 1.98 0.26 4.50
N TYR A 48 1.68 1.29 3.70
CA TYR A 48 0.47 1.32 2.88
C TYR A 48 0.48 0.26 1.78
N GLY A 49 1.61 0.06 1.10
CA GLY A 49 1.78 -1.01 0.12
C GLY A 49 1.58 -2.40 0.73
N LEU A 50 2.21 -2.67 1.88
CA LEU A 50 2.01 -3.93 2.61
C LEU A 50 0.56 -4.08 3.09
N GLY A 51 -0.09 -2.99 3.52
CA GLY A 51 -1.50 -2.96 3.88
C GLY A 51 -2.42 -3.29 2.71
N MET A 52 -2.13 -2.79 1.51
CA MET A 52 -2.89 -3.14 0.30
C MET A 52 -2.74 -4.61 -0.07
N LEU A 53 -1.51 -5.15 -0.04
CA LEU A 53 -1.23 -6.55 -0.36
C LEU A 53 -1.88 -7.50 0.65
N SER A 54 -1.75 -7.21 1.94
CA SER A 54 -2.35 -8.01 3.01
C SER A 54 -3.87 -7.88 3.03
N GLY A 55 -4.41 -6.66 2.88
CA GLY A 55 -5.85 -6.40 2.81
C GLY A 55 -6.52 -7.13 1.65
N TRP A 56 -5.96 -7.07 0.43
CA TRP A 56 -6.47 -7.85 -0.70
C TRP A 56 -6.39 -9.36 -0.47
N SER A 57 -5.34 -9.84 0.20
CA SER A 57 -5.22 -11.25 0.56
C SER A 57 -6.33 -11.67 1.52
N VAL A 58 -6.60 -10.89 2.57
CA VAL A 58 -7.68 -11.14 3.54
C VAL A 58 -9.05 -11.10 2.85
N VAL A 59 -9.32 -10.08 2.03
CA VAL A 59 -10.57 -9.99 1.27
C VAL A 59 -10.74 -11.19 0.34
N GLY A 60 -9.67 -11.64 -0.33
CA GLY A 60 -9.68 -12.83 -1.17
C GLY A 60 -10.00 -14.11 -0.38
N MET A 61 -9.40 -14.29 0.79
CA MET A 61 -9.67 -15.42 1.68
C MET A 61 -11.12 -15.42 2.17
N LEU A 62 -11.63 -14.26 2.61
CA LEU A 62 -13.02 -14.12 3.06
C LEU A 62 -14.01 -14.41 1.93
N ARG A 63 -13.78 -13.84 0.73
CA ARG A 63 -14.62 -14.10 -0.44
C ARG A 63 -14.65 -15.59 -0.80
N ARG A 64 -13.50 -16.27 -0.73
CA ARG A 64 -13.39 -17.72 -0.98
C ARG A 64 -14.07 -18.56 0.11
N SER A 65 -14.05 -18.10 1.36
CA SER A 65 -14.75 -18.77 2.46
C SER A 65 -16.27 -18.68 2.28
N LEU A 66 -16.78 -17.47 1.98
CA LEU A 66 -18.20 -17.24 1.75
C LEU A 66 -18.74 -18.02 0.55
N SER A 67 -17.97 -18.10 -0.55
CA SER A 67 -18.38 -18.88 -1.73
C SER A 67 -18.52 -20.37 -1.42
N ARG A 68 -17.65 -20.93 -0.57
CA ARG A 68 -17.75 -22.34 -0.17
C ARG A 68 -18.98 -22.61 0.68
N VAL A 69 -19.30 -21.72 1.61
CA VAL A 69 -20.48 -21.88 2.49
C VAL A 69 -21.78 -21.82 1.68
N THR A 70 -21.87 -20.92 0.70
CA THR A 70 -23.07 -20.82 -0.16
C THR A 70 -23.23 -22.03 -1.10
N GLU A 71 -22.13 -22.69 -1.49
CA GLU A 71 -22.18 -23.91 -2.30
C GLU A 71 -22.73 -25.13 -1.53
N TYR A 72 -22.59 -25.16 -0.20
CA TYR A 72 -23.11 -26.24 0.64
C TYR A 72 -24.62 -26.15 0.91
N GLU A 73 -25.24 -24.98 0.75
CA GLU A 73 -26.68 -24.78 1.03
C GLU A 73 -27.59 -25.29 -0.11
N GLN A 74 -27.06 -25.48 -1.33
CA GLN A 74 -27.84 -25.84 -2.52
C GLN A 74 -27.86 -27.34 -2.86
N ARG A 75 -27.30 -28.22 -2.04
CA ARG A 75 -27.26 -29.67 -2.27
C ARG A 75 -27.94 -30.44 -1.16
#